data_AF-A0AA37Q9Y5-F1
#
_entry.id   AF-A0AA37Q9Y5-F1
#
_cell.length_a   1.000
_cell.length_b   1.000
_cell.length_c   1.000
_cell.angle_alpha   90.00
_cell.angle_beta   90.00
_cell.angle_gamma   90.00
#
_symmetry.space_group_name_H-M   'P 1'
#
loop_
_entity.id
_entity.type
_entity.pdbx_description
1 polymer ?
#
loop_
_entity_poly.entity_id
_entity_poly.type
_entity_poly.pdbx_seq_one_letter_code
_entity_poly.pdbx_strand_id
1 'polypeptide(L)'
;MSPVTETPASATLIAELNDLLQLDHDALQSYTMAMHELEHSAYRETLRRFRGDHERHVEELNALIRAHGGMPIDVPHPTGLAKLAKQALGGAGTDRRVLLAFRANERQSRDKYVRAAERAAAWPADVRAAVKRGAADEERHFDWVDATLESLGERPDSPRGRARRAYDVVHARAADAVEAVGKRGMVGFEAARRGAARVGGAGRTVAVKARQRPVLTALAVVGAGVLTAAIVGGLGTRRRRRTRRG
;
A
#
# COMPACT_ATOMS: atom_id res chain seq x y z
N MET A 1 -24.46 13.82 33.62
CA MET A 1 -23.61 13.28 32.53
C MET A 1 -22.82 14.42 31.95
N SER A 2 -21.52 14.49 32.21
CA SER A 2 -20.64 15.51 31.64
C SER A 2 -20.54 15.31 30.13
N PRO A 3 -20.54 16.37 29.31
CA PRO A 3 -20.33 16.25 27.87
C PRO A 3 -18.92 15.70 27.65
N VAL A 4 -18.81 14.55 26.99
CA VAL A 4 -17.51 14.05 26.52
C VAL A 4 -17.00 15.08 25.53
N THR A 5 -16.00 15.86 25.94
CA THR A 5 -15.40 16.91 25.12
C THR A 5 -14.77 16.28 23.87
N GLU A 6 -15.40 16.46 22.71
CA GLU A 6 -14.98 15.85 21.44
C GLU A 6 -13.81 16.62 20.82
N THR A 7 -12.61 16.03 20.88
CA THR A 7 -11.37 16.66 20.41
C THR A 7 -11.12 16.38 18.92
N PRO A 8 -10.56 17.32 18.12
CA PRO A 8 -10.07 17.06 16.75
C PRO A 8 -9.13 15.84 16.63
N ALA A 9 -8.52 15.43 17.74
CA ALA A 9 -7.75 14.19 17.85
C ALA A 9 -8.54 12.92 17.47
N SER A 10 -9.86 12.86 17.73
CA SER A 10 -10.70 11.70 17.37
C SER A 10 -10.94 11.59 15.87
N ALA A 11 -11.14 12.71 15.16
CA ALA A 11 -11.32 12.70 13.71
C ALA A 11 -10.03 12.30 12.98
N THR A 12 -8.89 12.81 13.45
CA THR A 12 -7.58 12.40 12.94
C THR A 12 -7.37 10.91 13.17
N LEU A 13 -7.61 10.38 14.38
CA LEU A 13 -7.48 8.96 14.67
C LEU A 13 -8.28 8.08 13.70
N ILE A 14 -9.57 8.38 13.49
CA ILE A 14 -10.42 7.60 12.57
C ILE A 14 -9.91 7.68 11.13
N ALA A 15 -9.41 8.83 10.68
CA ALA A 15 -8.84 8.96 9.35
C ALA A 15 -7.59 8.08 9.19
N GLU A 16 -6.73 8.00 10.21
CA GLU A 16 -5.53 7.15 10.19
C GLU A 16 -5.90 5.66 10.15
N LEU A 17 -6.89 5.23 10.94
CA LEU A 17 -7.32 3.84 10.95
C LEU A 17 -7.96 3.43 9.63
N ASN A 18 -8.77 4.30 9.02
CA ASN A 18 -9.32 4.04 7.69
C ASN A 18 -8.24 4.02 6.60
N ASP A 19 -7.19 4.81 6.76
CA ASP A 19 -6.07 4.85 5.83
C ASP A 19 -5.20 3.58 5.91
N LEU A 20 -5.07 2.97 7.10
CA LEU A 20 -4.52 1.62 7.26
C LEU A 20 -5.47 0.55 6.71
N LEU A 21 -6.78 0.66 6.96
CA LEU A 21 -7.77 -0.30 6.47
C LEU A 21 -7.79 -0.38 4.93
N GLN A 22 -7.62 0.76 4.26
CA GLN A 22 -7.52 0.81 2.80
C GLN A 22 -6.28 0.07 2.29
N LEU A 23 -5.16 0.24 2.98
CA LEU A 23 -3.90 -0.41 2.65
C LEU A 23 -4.03 -1.94 2.76
N ASP A 24 -4.68 -2.45 3.81
CA ASP A 24 -4.89 -3.89 3.97
C ASP A 24 -5.85 -4.46 2.92
N HIS A 25 -6.90 -3.73 2.53
CA HIS A 25 -7.74 -4.12 1.40
C HIS A 25 -6.97 -4.22 0.08
N ASP A 26 -6.07 -3.27 -0.19
CA ASP A 26 -5.20 -3.32 -1.36
C ASP A 26 -4.21 -4.49 -1.29
N ALA A 27 -3.63 -4.76 -0.10
CA ALA A 27 -2.76 -5.89 0.12
C ALA A 27 -3.49 -7.21 -0.18
N LEU A 28 -4.69 -7.44 0.36
CA LEU A 28 -5.47 -8.66 0.11
C LEU A 28 -5.67 -8.95 -1.38
N GLN A 29 -5.85 -7.92 -2.22
CA GLN A 29 -5.91 -8.07 -3.67
C GLN A 29 -4.55 -8.44 -4.27
N SER A 30 -3.49 -7.71 -3.90
CA SER A 30 -2.11 -7.98 -4.33
C SER A 30 -1.66 -9.40 -4.00
N TYR A 31 -1.97 -9.88 -2.79
CA TYR A 31 -1.67 -11.24 -2.33
C TYR A 31 -2.40 -12.30 -3.16
N THR A 32 -3.70 -12.10 -3.39
CA THR A 32 -4.51 -13.03 -4.21
C THR A 32 -3.93 -13.17 -5.62
N MET A 33 -3.49 -12.06 -6.21
CA MET A 33 -2.86 -12.06 -7.53
C MET A 33 -1.47 -12.70 -7.51
N ALA A 34 -0.60 -12.33 -6.56
CA ALA A 34 0.74 -12.90 -6.46
C ALA A 34 0.69 -14.43 -6.24
N MET A 35 -0.24 -14.91 -5.41
CA MET A 35 -0.45 -16.35 -5.20
C MET A 35 -0.90 -17.09 -6.47
N HIS A 36 -1.60 -16.42 -7.38
CA HIS A 36 -2.00 -16.99 -8.67
C HIS A 36 -0.80 -17.10 -9.64
N GLU A 37 0.09 -16.11 -9.64
CA GLU A 37 1.22 -16.03 -10.57
C GLU A 37 2.48 -16.80 -10.13
N LEU A 38 2.65 -17.04 -8.81
CA LEU A 38 3.82 -17.78 -8.30
C LEU A 38 3.80 -19.24 -8.79
N GLU A 39 4.96 -19.75 -9.19
CA GLU A 39 5.24 -21.14 -9.58
C GLU A 39 5.68 -22.00 -8.37
N HIS A 40 6.51 -21.46 -7.47
CA HIS A 40 6.93 -22.18 -6.25
C HIS A 40 5.80 -22.28 -5.21
N SER A 41 5.43 -23.51 -4.87
CA SER A 41 4.40 -23.82 -3.87
C SER A 41 4.72 -23.31 -2.47
N ALA A 42 6.00 -23.34 -2.08
CA ALA A 42 6.44 -22.83 -0.78
C ALA A 42 6.19 -21.31 -0.64
N TYR A 43 6.44 -20.54 -1.70
CA TYR A 43 6.17 -19.09 -1.70
C TYR A 43 4.67 -18.82 -1.62
N ARG A 44 3.85 -19.57 -2.37
CA ARG A 44 2.38 -19.46 -2.28
C ARG A 44 1.86 -19.75 -0.87
N GLU A 45 2.43 -20.73 -0.17
CA GLU A 45 2.03 -21.07 1.19
C GLU A 45 2.43 -19.97 2.19
N THR A 46 3.63 -19.39 2.05
CA THR A 46 4.00 -18.23 2.87
C THR A 46 3.06 -17.05 2.63
N LEU A 47 2.78 -16.70 1.36
CA LEU A 47 1.85 -15.62 1.04
C LEU A 47 0.43 -15.89 1.58
N ARG A 48 -0.02 -17.15 1.60
CA ARG A 48 -1.32 -17.52 2.19
C ARG A 48 -1.39 -17.17 3.68
N ARG A 49 -0.30 -17.36 4.43
CA ARG A 49 -0.24 -17.05 5.86
C ARG A 49 -0.27 -15.54 6.10
N PHE A 50 0.56 -14.79 5.38
CA PHE A 50 0.59 -13.33 5.48
C PHE A 50 -0.72 -12.68 4.99
N ARG A 51 -1.39 -13.26 3.99
CA ARG A 51 -2.75 -12.86 3.62
C ARG A 51 -3.73 -13.01 4.79
N GLY A 52 -3.60 -14.07 5.60
CA GLY A 52 -4.37 -14.24 6.83
C GLY A 52 -4.03 -13.21 7.91
N ASP A 53 -2.79 -12.72 7.96
CA ASP A 53 -2.41 -11.60 8.82
C ASP A 53 -3.15 -10.31 8.41
N HIS A 54 -3.23 -9.99 7.11
CA HIS A 54 -4.03 -8.87 6.62
C HIS A 54 -5.54 -9.03 6.84
N GLU A 55 -6.09 -10.25 6.71
CA GLU A 55 -7.51 -10.52 7.03
C GLU A 55 -7.80 -10.17 8.50
N ARG A 56 -6.90 -10.56 9.42
CA ARG A 56 -6.97 -10.16 10.83
C ARG A 56 -6.86 -8.64 11.00
N HIS A 57 -5.94 -7.97 10.32
CA HIS A 57 -5.80 -6.51 10.42
C HIS A 57 -7.08 -5.79 10.01
N VAL A 58 -7.70 -6.22 8.90
CA VAL A 58 -8.99 -5.69 8.44
C VAL A 58 -10.06 -5.83 9.51
N GLU A 59 -10.18 -7.00 10.14
CA GLU A 59 -11.15 -7.24 11.21
C GLU A 59 -10.89 -6.35 12.43
N GLU A 60 -9.64 -6.27 12.89
CA GLU A 60 -9.24 -5.44 14.04
C GLU A 60 -9.48 -3.95 13.78
N LEU A 61 -9.08 -3.44 12.61
CA LEU A 61 -9.26 -2.04 12.23
C LEU A 61 -10.74 -1.68 12.09
N ASN A 62 -11.56 -2.56 11.49
CA ASN A 62 -13.00 -2.38 11.43
C ASN A 62 -13.61 -2.23 12.84
N ALA A 63 -13.22 -3.10 13.78
CA ALA A 63 -13.71 -3.05 15.15
C ALA A 63 -13.26 -1.76 15.86
N LEU A 64 -11.99 -1.38 15.73
CA LEU A 64 -11.45 -0.16 16.34
C LEU A 64 -12.12 1.10 15.79
N ILE A 65 -12.27 1.22 14.47
CA ILE A 65 -12.93 2.37 13.85
C ILE A 65 -14.34 2.54 14.41
N ARG A 66 -15.10 1.44 14.53
CA ARG A 66 -16.46 1.45 15.10
C ARG A 66 -16.46 1.81 16.58
N ALA A 67 -15.56 1.22 17.37
CA ALA A 67 -15.44 1.48 18.81
C ALA A 67 -15.12 2.95 19.11
N HIS A 68 -14.38 3.63 18.22
CA HIS A 68 -14.03 5.05 18.32
C HIS A 68 -15.02 5.98 17.57
N GLY A 69 -16.21 5.47 17.20
CA GLY A 69 -17.31 6.23 16.61
C GLY A 69 -17.13 6.62 15.13
N GLY A 70 -16.15 6.03 14.46
CA GLY A 70 -15.91 6.16 13.03
C GLY A 70 -16.78 5.22 12.20
N MET A 71 -16.79 5.44 10.88
CA MET A 71 -17.30 4.45 9.93
C MET A 71 -16.11 3.85 9.18
N PRO A 72 -15.96 2.52 9.16
CA PRO A 72 -14.98 1.88 8.31
C PRO A 72 -15.32 2.13 6.85
N ILE A 73 -14.29 2.25 6.02
CA ILE A 73 -14.47 2.25 4.57
C ILE A 73 -14.96 0.88 4.11
N ASP A 74 -16.02 0.86 3.31
CA ASP A 74 -16.68 -0.37 2.84
C ASP A 74 -16.16 -0.85 1.47
N VAL A 75 -15.23 -0.12 0.85
CA VAL A 75 -14.85 -0.35 -0.54
C VAL A 75 -13.38 -0.73 -0.67
N PRO A 76 -13.07 -1.90 -1.26
CA PRO A 76 -11.80 -2.09 -1.91
C PRO A 76 -11.77 -1.21 -3.16
N HIS A 77 -11.38 0.05 -3.00
CA HIS A 77 -10.94 0.86 -4.13
C HIS A 77 -9.49 0.46 -4.40
N PRO A 78 -9.19 -0.29 -5.47
CA PRO A 78 -7.79 -0.56 -5.80
C PRO A 78 -7.10 0.77 -5.98
N THR A 79 -6.22 1.10 -5.05
CA THR A 79 -5.40 2.30 -5.16
C THR A 79 -4.53 2.21 -6.41
N GLY A 80 -3.89 3.33 -6.77
CA GLY A 80 -2.93 3.32 -7.87
C GLY A 80 -1.87 2.23 -7.73
N LEU A 81 -1.56 1.81 -6.50
CA LEU A 81 -0.52 0.84 -6.18
C LEU A 81 -0.96 -0.59 -6.45
N ALA A 82 -2.18 -0.99 -6.05
CA ALA A 82 -2.75 -2.28 -6.45
C ALA A 82 -2.84 -2.40 -8.00
N LYS A 83 -3.17 -1.31 -8.68
CA LYS A 83 -3.17 -1.26 -10.15
C LYS A 83 -1.77 -1.40 -10.75
N LEU A 84 -0.77 -0.74 -10.17
CA LEU A 84 0.62 -0.84 -10.62
C LEU A 84 1.19 -2.23 -10.38
N ALA A 85 0.92 -2.85 -9.22
CA ALA A 85 1.29 -4.23 -8.93
C ALA A 85 0.67 -5.18 -9.96
N LYS A 86 -0.63 -5.05 -10.23
CA LYS A 86 -1.32 -5.79 -11.30
C LYS A 86 -0.67 -5.63 -12.67
N GLN A 87 -0.25 -4.42 -13.03
CA GLN A 87 0.43 -4.17 -14.30
C GLN A 87 1.83 -4.80 -14.34
N ALA A 88 2.58 -4.77 -13.23
CA ALA A 88 3.90 -5.39 -13.13
C ALA A 88 3.85 -6.93 -13.18
N LEU A 89 2.74 -7.51 -12.69
CA LEU A 89 2.43 -8.94 -12.75
C LEU A 89 1.90 -9.40 -14.12
N GLY A 90 1.60 -8.50 -15.06
CA GLY A 90 1.11 -8.86 -16.39
C GLY A 90 2.18 -9.55 -17.26
N GLY A 91 1.89 -10.79 -17.68
CA GLY A 91 2.68 -11.59 -18.63
C GLY A 91 3.40 -12.79 -17.99
N ALA A 92 3.90 -13.73 -18.80
CA ALA A 92 4.64 -14.90 -18.31
C ALA A 92 5.80 -14.45 -17.40
N GLY A 93 5.70 -14.74 -16.11
CA GLY A 93 6.57 -14.19 -15.07
C GLY A 93 7.21 -15.31 -14.25
N THR A 94 8.52 -15.24 -14.07
CA THR A 94 9.21 -16.06 -13.08
C THR A 94 8.84 -15.60 -11.66
N ASP A 95 8.92 -16.48 -10.67
CA ASP A 95 8.68 -16.14 -9.25
C ASP A 95 9.38 -14.86 -8.80
N ARG A 96 10.60 -14.65 -9.30
CA ARG A 96 11.40 -13.44 -9.06
C ARG A 96 10.68 -12.15 -9.49
N ARG A 97 10.01 -12.14 -10.64
CA ARG A 97 9.26 -10.96 -11.11
C ARG A 97 8.05 -10.69 -10.22
N VAL A 98 7.34 -11.75 -9.84
CA VAL A 98 6.19 -11.66 -8.95
C VAL A 98 6.60 -11.10 -7.59
N LEU A 99 7.68 -11.64 -7.01
CA LEU A 99 8.21 -11.22 -5.71
C LEU A 99 8.78 -9.79 -5.74
N LEU A 100 9.33 -9.32 -6.87
CA LEU A 100 9.76 -7.91 -7.01
C LEU A 100 8.58 -6.94 -6.95
N ALA A 101 7.49 -7.24 -7.67
CA ALA A 101 6.28 -6.42 -7.63
C ALA A 101 5.64 -6.46 -6.24
N PHE A 102 5.57 -7.65 -5.66
CA PHE A 102 5.04 -7.90 -4.33
C PHE A 102 5.84 -7.15 -3.24
N ARG A 103 7.19 -7.14 -3.31
CA ARG A 103 8.03 -6.40 -2.36
C ARG A 103 7.71 -4.90 -2.32
N ALA A 104 7.34 -4.29 -3.45
CA ALA A 104 6.97 -2.88 -3.47
C ALA A 104 5.69 -2.62 -2.65
N ASN A 105 4.73 -3.54 -2.70
CA ASN A 105 3.53 -3.54 -1.87
C ASN A 105 3.90 -3.67 -0.38
N GLU A 106 4.68 -4.69 -0.02
CA GLU A 106 5.10 -4.91 1.37
C GLU A 106 5.91 -3.74 1.94
N ARG A 107 6.75 -3.10 1.12
CA ARG A 107 7.51 -1.91 1.53
C ARG A 107 6.57 -0.79 1.95
N GLN A 108 5.53 -0.55 1.16
CA GLN A 108 4.56 0.50 1.44
C GLN A 108 3.78 0.17 2.72
N SER A 109 3.31 -1.07 2.86
CA SER A 109 2.60 -1.49 4.05
C SER A 109 3.45 -1.32 5.31
N ARG A 110 4.69 -1.82 5.27
CA ARG A 110 5.68 -1.66 6.34
C ARG A 110 5.93 -0.20 6.68
N ASP A 111 6.28 0.65 5.70
CA ASP A 111 6.59 2.06 5.95
C ASP A 111 5.39 2.77 6.59
N LYS A 112 4.17 2.49 6.15
CA LYS A 112 2.95 3.12 6.66
C LYS A 112 2.61 2.67 8.08
N TYR A 113 2.68 1.37 8.35
CA TYR A 113 2.45 0.83 9.69
C TYR A 113 3.52 1.28 10.70
N VAL A 114 4.79 1.34 10.30
CA VAL A 114 5.88 1.89 11.14
C VAL A 114 5.58 3.35 11.50
N ARG A 115 5.28 4.20 10.51
CA ARG A 115 4.89 5.60 10.77
C ARG A 115 3.66 5.72 11.66
N ALA A 116 2.69 4.82 11.52
CA ALA A 116 1.51 4.81 12.36
C ALA A 116 1.85 4.38 13.80
N ALA A 117 2.71 3.38 13.99
CA ALA A 117 3.16 2.90 15.29
C ALA A 117 3.97 3.96 16.05
N GLU A 118 4.78 4.77 15.36
CA GLU A 118 5.47 5.93 15.94
C GLU A 118 4.49 6.96 16.51
N ARG A 119 3.41 7.24 15.77
CA ARG A 119 2.35 8.19 16.19
C ARG A 119 1.41 7.60 17.24
N ALA A 120 1.32 6.28 17.32
CA ALA A 120 0.41 5.56 18.21
C ALA A 120 0.72 5.75 19.70
N ALA A 121 1.86 6.34 20.07
CA ALA A 121 2.14 6.73 21.45
C ALA A 121 1.06 7.67 22.03
N ALA A 122 0.46 8.51 21.19
CA ALA A 122 -0.62 9.44 21.57
C ALA A 122 -2.04 8.83 21.45
N TRP A 123 -2.16 7.57 21.02
CA TRP A 123 -3.45 6.92 20.76
C TRP A 123 -3.92 6.06 21.94
N PRO A 124 -5.22 5.75 22.01
CA PRO A 124 -5.78 4.77 22.93
C PRO A 124 -5.00 3.43 22.95
N ALA A 125 -4.96 2.77 24.10
CA ALA A 125 -4.08 1.62 24.33
C ALA A 125 -4.40 0.41 23.44
N ASP A 126 -5.68 0.16 23.20
CA ASP A 126 -6.22 -0.82 22.26
C ASP A 126 -5.73 -0.56 20.83
N VAL A 127 -5.86 0.68 20.35
CA VAL A 127 -5.39 1.08 19.02
C VAL A 127 -3.89 0.94 18.91
N ARG A 128 -3.15 1.45 19.90
CA ARG A 128 -1.67 1.36 19.92
C ARG A 128 -1.19 -0.08 19.88
N ALA A 129 -1.85 -0.98 20.60
CA ALA A 129 -1.51 -2.39 20.60
C ALA A 129 -1.73 -3.02 19.22
N ALA A 130 -2.89 -2.78 18.58
CA ALA A 130 -3.19 -3.31 17.25
C ALA A 130 -2.21 -2.81 16.18
N VAL A 131 -1.97 -1.48 16.13
CA VAL A 131 -1.06 -0.88 15.14
C VAL A 131 0.38 -1.36 15.31
N LYS A 132 0.85 -1.55 16.55
CA LYS A 132 2.19 -2.11 16.79
C LYS A 132 2.30 -3.58 16.37
N ARG A 133 1.25 -4.38 16.57
CA ARG A 133 1.22 -5.76 16.05
C ARG A 133 1.25 -5.77 14.53
N GLY A 134 0.39 -4.96 13.89
CA GLY A 134 0.41 -4.80 12.43
C GLY A 134 1.79 -4.41 11.90
N ALA A 135 2.45 -3.43 12.51
CA ALA A 135 3.82 -3.05 12.14
C ALA A 135 4.84 -4.20 12.27
N ALA A 136 4.71 -5.04 13.29
CA ALA A 136 5.56 -6.21 13.45
C ALA A 136 5.24 -7.31 12.41
N ASP A 137 4.00 -7.40 11.95
CA ASP A 137 3.57 -8.31 10.88
C ASP A 137 4.16 -7.86 9.54
N GLU A 138 3.99 -6.59 9.18
CA GLU A 138 4.52 -6.03 7.94
C GLU A 138 6.05 -6.08 7.84
N GLU A 139 6.77 -5.89 8.96
CA GLU A 139 8.22 -6.06 8.97
C GLU A 139 8.61 -7.50 8.61
N ARG A 140 7.92 -8.50 9.18
CA ARG A 140 8.18 -9.91 8.84
C ARG A 140 7.86 -10.23 7.39
N HIS A 141 6.77 -9.67 6.84
CA HIS A 141 6.41 -9.86 5.44
C HIS A 141 7.49 -9.30 4.52
N PHE A 142 7.92 -8.06 4.80
CA PHE A 142 8.96 -7.38 4.04
C PHE A 142 10.30 -8.09 4.11
N ASP A 143 10.73 -8.51 5.31
CA ASP A 143 12.00 -9.22 5.50
C ASP A 143 12.00 -10.56 4.76
N TRP A 144 10.88 -11.28 4.78
CA TRP A 144 10.75 -12.53 4.06
C TRP A 144 10.92 -12.35 2.54
N VAL A 145 10.24 -11.35 1.95
CA VAL A 145 10.35 -11.13 0.50
C VAL A 145 11.73 -10.61 0.11
N ASP A 146 12.36 -9.77 0.94
CA ASP A 146 13.71 -9.28 0.67
C ASP A 146 14.73 -10.43 0.71
N ALA A 147 14.71 -11.26 1.75
CA ALA A 147 15.56 -12.45 1.87
C ALA A 147 15.32 -13.46 0.73
N THR A 148 14.05 -13.66 0.33
CA THR A 148 13.71 -14.57 -0.77
C THR A 148 14.27 -14.05 -2.09
N LEU A 149 14.13 -12.75 -2.37
CA LEU A 149 14.70 -12.14 -3.57
C LEU A 149 16.24 -12.19 -3.58
N GLU A 150 16.88 -12.00 -2.44
CA GLU A 150 18.33 -12.17 -2.31
C GLU A 150 18.78 -13.59 -2.67
N SER A 151 18.06 -14.62 -2.19
CA SER A 151 18.32 -16.02 -2.57
C SER A 151 18.12 -16.29 -4.06
N LEU A 152 17.24 -15.52 -4.72
CA LEU A 152 17.03 -15.51 -6.18
C LEU A 152 18.04 -14.62 -6.94
N GLY A 153 19.10 -14.15 -6.28
CA GLY A 153 20.21 -13.41 -6.87
C GLY A 153 20.03 -11.89 -6.92
N GLU A 154 19.00 -11.31 -6.27
CA GLU A 154 18.83 -9.86 -6.14
C GLU A 154 19.72 -9.26 -5.04
N ARG A 155 21.05 -9.32 -5.23
CA ARG A 155 21.98 -8.76 -4.25
C ARG A 155 21.82 -7.23 -4.14
N PRO A 156 21.72 -6.66 -2.92
CA PRO A 156 21.59 -5.22 -2.72
C PRO A 156 22.72 -4.41 -3.38
N ASP A 157 23.94 -4.88 -3.33
CA ASP A 157 25.15 -4.22 -3.85
C ASP A 157 25.37 -4.39 -5.36
N SER A 158 24.51 -5.14 -6.05
CA SER A 158 24.60 -5.29 -7.50
C SER A 158 24.14 -4.01 -8.24
N PRO A 159 24.55 -3.77 -9.51
CA PRO A 159 24.02 -2.69 -10.32
C PRO A 159 22.49 -2.71 -10.43
N ARG A 160 21.89 -3.91 -10.49
CA ARG A 160 20.44 -4.12 -10.49
C ARG A 160 19.82 -3.77 -9.13
N GLY A 161 20.45 -4.17 -8.02
CA GLY A 161 20.03 -3.81 -6.66
C GLY A 161 20.07 -2.30 -6.38
N ARG A 162 21.08 -1.59 -6.92
CA ARG A 162 21.16 -0.12 -6.85
C ARG A 162 20.07 0.56 -7.68
N ALA A 163 19.85 0.12 -8.92
CA ALA A 163 18.77 0.64 -9.76
C ALA A 163 17.39 0.41 -9.13
N ARG A 164 17.18 -0.76 -8.52
CA ARG A 164 15.98 -1.10 -7.74
C ARG A 164 15.78 -0.15 -6.56
N ARG A 165 16.81 0.09 -5.72
CA ARG A 165 16.70 1.06 -4.62
C ARG A 165 16.36 2.47 -5.09
N ALA A 166 16.94 2.91 -6.21
CA ALA A 166 16.61 4.21 -6.78
C ALA A 166 15.14 4.28 -7.21
N TYR A 167 14.63 3.23 -7.84
CA TYR A 167 13.21 3.11 -8.21
C TYR A 167 12.29 3.13 -6.97
N ASP A 168 12.62 2.36 -5.93
CA ASP A 168 11.87 2.32 -4.67
C ASP A 168 11.76 3.72 -4.03
N VAL A 169 12.84 4.49 -4.01
CA VAL A 169 12.86 5.85 -3.43
C VAL A 169 11.99 6.83 -4.22
N VAL A 170 12.02 6.75 -5.56
CA VAL A 170 11.19 7.63 -6.41
C VAL A 170 9.71 7.30 -6.22
N HIS A 171 9.36 6.01 -6.21
CA HIS A 171 7.98 5.57 -6.05
C HIS A 171 7.42 5.84 -4.65
N ALA A 172 8.22 5.67 -3.61
CA ALA A 172 7.81 6.00 -2.24
C ALA A 172 7.37 7.46 -2.13
N ARG A 173 8.14 8.39 -2.70
CA ARG A 173 7.81 9.83 -2.68
C ARG A 173 6.51 10.16 -3.41
N ALA A 174 6.26 9.50 -4.54
CA ALA A 174 5.02 9.68 -5.29
C ALA A 174 3.81 9.14 -4.51
N ALA A 175 3.96 7.97 -3.87
CA ALA A 175 2.91 7.37 -3.03
C ALA A 175 2.58 8.26 -1.82
N ASP A 176 3.59 8.76 -1.10
CA ASP A 176 3.40 9.64 0.06
C ASP A 176 2.63 10.93 -0.30
N ALA A 177 2.88 11.49 -1.49
CA ALA A 177 2.18 12.69 -1.96
C ALA A 177 0.69 12.45 -2.23
N VAL A 178 0.35 11.32 -2.87
CA VAL A 178 -1.05 10.92 -3.14
C VAL A 178 -1.78 10.61 -1.82
N GLU A 179 -1.12 9.92 -0.90
CA GLU A 179 -1.63 9.60 0.44
C GLU A 179 -1.98 10.88 1.22
N ALA A 180 -1.06 11.87 1.24
CA ALA A 180 -1.29 13.14 1.94
C ALA A 180 -2.50 13.93 1.42
N VAL A 181 -2.85 13.77 0.14
CA VAL A 181 -4.06 14.35 -0.43
C VAL A 181 -5.30 13.57 0.02
N GLY A 182 -5.29 12.24 -0.11
CA GLY A 182 -6.40 11.38 0.32
C GLY A 182 -6.76 11.55 1.80
N LYS A 183 -5.74 11.58 2.67
CA LYS A 183 -5.88 11.76 4.11
C LYS A 183 -6.55 13.08 4.50
N ARG A 184 -6.17 14.19 3.85
CA ARG A 184 -6.83 15.49 4.08
C ARG A 184 -8.31 15.46 3.71
N GLY A 185 -8.65 14.78 2.61
CA GLY A 185 -10.03 14.53 2.23
C GLY A 185 -10.81 13.74 3.28
N MET A 186 -10.23 12.65 3.78
CA MET A 186 -10.85 11.80 4.80
C MET A 186 -11.06 12.52 6.14
N VAL A 187 -10.09 13.30 6.60
CA VAL A 187 -10.25 14.15 7.80
C VAL A 187 -11.41 15.13 7.63
N GLY A 188 -11.52 15.78 6.46
CA GLY A 188 -12.62 16.70 6.16
C GLY A 188 -13.98 16.00 6.12
N PHE A 189 -14.05 14.82 5.50
CA PHE A 189 -15.28 14.01 5.45
C PHE A 189 -15.74 13.57 6.85
N GLU A 190 -14.84 13.05 7.69
CA GLU A 190 -15.17 12.64 9.06
C GLU A 190 -15.61 13.82 9.93
N ALA A 191 -14.95 14.97 9.80
CA ALA A 191 -15.36 16.19 10.48
C ALA A 191 -16.78 16.64 10.08
N ALA A 192 -17.09 16.63 8.78
CA ALA A 192 -18.40 17.00 8.25
C ALA A 192 -19.51 16.04 8.69
N ARG A 193 -19.26 14.72 8.63
CA ARG A 193 -20.20 13.67 9.06
C ARG A 193 -20.57 13.82 10.54
N ARG A 194 -19.57 14.00 11.40
CA ARG A 194 -19.79 14.19 12.84
C ARG A 194 -20.54 15.50 13.12
N GLY A 195 -20.22 16.57 12.38
CA GLY A 195 -20.99 17.81 12.41
C GLY A 195 -22.48 17.59 12.10
N ALA A 196 -22.80 16.83 11.05
CA ALA A 196 -24.18 16.51 10.68
C ALA A 196 -24.91 15.63 11.72
N ALA A 197 -24.21 14.71 12.38
CA ALA A 197 -24.80 13.85 13.43
C ALA A 197 -25.21 14.63 14.70
N ARG A 198 -24.54 15.76 15.00
CA ARG A 198 -24.82 16.60 16.17
C ARG A 198 -26.06 17.49 16.00
N VAL A 199 -26.41 17.87 14.77
CA VAL A 199 -27.52 18.80 14.46
C VAL A 199 -28.87 18.07 14.32
N GLY A 200 -28.99 16.83 14.82
CA GLY A 200 -30.08 15.91 14.51
C GLY A 200 -31.49 16.53 14.48
N GLY A 201 -32.19 16.42 13.33
CA GLY A 201 -33.63 16.70 13.30
C GLY A 201 -34.29 16.93 11.93
N ALA A 202 -33.63 17.53 10.94
CA ALA A 202 -34.31 17.95 9.70
C ALA A 202 -33.45 17.72 8.44
N GLY A 203 -33.07 16.47 8.17
CA GLY A 203 -32.18 16.17 7.04
C GLY A 203 -32.34 14.79 6.40
N ARG A 204 -33.47 14.10 6.67
CA ARG A 204 -33.75 12.77 6.10
C ARG A 204 -33.89 12.74 4.57
N THR A 205 -33.76 13.89 3.90
CA THR A 205 -33.91 14.06 2.44
C THR A 205 -32.61 14.36 1.69
N VAL A 206 -31.47 14.59 2.36
CA VAL A 206 -30.18 14.82 1.65
C VAL A 206 -29.28 13.56 1.64
N ALA A 207 -29.45 12.66 2.61
CA ALA A 207 -28.63 11.44 2.73
C ALA A 207 -28.90 10.36 1.66
N VAL A 208 -29.98 10.46 0.88
CA VAL A 208 -30.32 9.47 -0.16
C VAL A 208 -29.82 9.89 -1.55
N LYS A 209 -29.43 11.16 -1.77
CA LYS A 209 -28.99 11.65 -3.09
C LYS A 209 -27.48 11.75 -3.29
N ALA A 210 -26.69 11.41 -2.28
CA ALA A 210 -25.23 11.25 -2.39
C ALA A 210 -24.81 9.83 -2.81
N ARG A 211 -25.76 8.98 -3.21
CA ARG A 211 -25.48 7.61 -3.67
C ARG A 211 -24.98 7.51 -5.12
N GLN A 212 -24.80 8.64 -5.82
CA GLN A 212 -24.30 8.68 -7.20
C GLN A 212 -23.57 9.99 -7.51
N ARG A 213 -22.47 10.28 -6.83
CA ARG A 213 -21.42 11.15 -7.40
C ARG A 213 -20.07 10.58 -6.99
N PRO A 214 -19.29 9.99 -7.91
CA PRO A 214 -17.92 9.63 -7.58
C PRO A 214 -17.20 10.92 -7.18
N VAL A 215 -16.39 10.85 -6.12
CA VAL A 215 -15.37 11.84 -5.82
C VAL A 215 -14.30 11.73 -6.93
N LEU A 216 -14.68 12.17 -8.13
CA LEU A 216 -13.85 12.34 -9.31
C LEU A 216 -13.28 13.75 -9.24
N THR A 217 -12.42 14.06 -8.26
CA THR A 217 -11.57 15.25 -8.34
C THR A 217 -10.35 15.16 -7.43
N ALA A 218 -9.47 14.17 -7.68
CA ALA A 218 -8.03 14.26 -7.34
C ALA A 218 -7.19 13.17 -8.06
N LEU A 219 -7.61 12.70 -9.23
CA LEU A 219 -6.90 11.66 -10.00
C LEU A 219 -6.75 12.12 -11.45
N ALA A 220 -5.98 13.19 -11.64
CA ALA A 220 -5.62 13.70 -12.96
C ALA A 220 -4.30 14.46 -12.93
N VAL A 221 -3.23 13.91 -12.33
CA VAL A 221 -1.87 14.40 -12.56
C VAL A 221 -0.89 13.22 -12.61
N VAL A 222 -0.33 13.02 -13.81
CA VAL A 222 0.78 12.13 -14.23
C VAL A 222 0.47 10.64 -14.42
N GLY A 223 -0.47 10.36 -15.35
CA GLY A 223 -0.21 9.37 -16.39
C GLY A 223 0.61 10.03 -17.51
N ALA A 224 1.92 10.15 -17.34
CA ALA A 224 2.89 10.53 -18.39
C ALA A 224 4.32 10.26 -17.89
N GLY A 225 4.72 8.99 -17.91
CA GLY A 225 6.07 8.54 -17.55
C GLY A 225 6.31 7.09 -17.98
N VAL A 226 5.75 6.74 -19.13
CA VAL A 226 5.84 5.43 -19.78
C VAL A 226 7.13 5.39 -20.60
N LEU A 227 7.91 4.32 -20.41
CA LEU A 227 8.97 3.79 -21.29
C LEU A 227 10.20 4.67 -21.64
N THR A 228 11.33 4.43 -20.97
CA THR A 228 12.68 4.14 -21.55
C THR A 228 13.63 3.85 -20.37
N ALA A 229 14.31 2.72 -20.22
CA ALA A 229 15.28 2.16 -21.16
C ALA A 229 15.49 0.65 -20.90
N ALA A 230 15.05 -0.16 -21.84
CA ALA A 230 15.72 -1.40 -22.23
C ALA A 230 16.20 -1.18 -23.67
N ILE A 231 17.36 -1.77 -24.04
CA ILE A 231 18.14 -1.59 -25.29
C ILE A 231 19.04 -0.34 -25.17
N VAL A 232 20.35 -0.46 -24.89
CA VAL A 232 21.38 -0.98 -25.80
C VAL A 232 22.44 -1.78 -25.03
N GLY A 233 22.52 -3.07 -25.32
CA GLY A 233 23.62 -3.94 -24.95
C GLY A 233 23.64 -5.10 -25.92
N GLY A 234 24.29 -4.91 -27.07
CA GLY A 234 24.39 -5.97 -28.08
C GLY A 234 24.78 -5.48 -29.47
N LEU A 235 26.03 -5.06 -29.66
CA LEU A 235 26.73 -5.31 -30.92
C LEU A 235 28.14 -5.80 -30.58
N GLY A 236 28.28 -7.12 -30.68
CA GLY A 236 29.54 -7.81 -30.54
C GLY A 236 30.49 -7.52 -31.70
N THR A 237 31.76 -7.45 -31.34
CA THR A 237 32.86 -8.17 -32.00
C THR A 237 32.95 -8.10 -33.52
N ARG A 238 33.86 -7.26 -34.02
CA ARG A 238 34.72 -7.65 -35.15
C ARG A 238 36.19 -7.41 -34.82
N ARG A 239 36.85 -8.52 -34.48
CA ARG A 239 38.29 -8.76 -34.54
C ARG A 239 38.89 -8.09 -35.78
N ARG A 240 39.87 -7.20 -35.61
CA ARG A 240 40.93 -6.98 -36.60
C ARG A 240 42.24 -7.45 -35.99
N ARG A 241 42.62 -8.69 -36.32
CA ARG A 241 44.02 -9.13 -36.26
C ARG A 241 44.74 -8.54 -37.46
N ARG A 242 45.83 -7.85 -37.16
CA ARG A 242 46.93 -7.45 -38.02
C ARG A 242 47.64 -8.72 -38.51
N THR A 243 47.98 -8.82 -39.81
CA THR A 243 49.34 -9.00 -40.37
C THR A 243 49.38 -9.71 -41.74
N ARG A 244 50.04 -9.03 -42.69
CA ARG A 244 51.08 -9.47 -43.67
C ARG A 244 50.74 -10.26 -44.96
N ARG A 245 51.45 -9.78 -45.99
CA ARG A 245 52.06 -10.43 -47.18
C ARG A 245 51.24 -10.46 -48.47
N GLY A 246 51.93 -10.08 -49.55
CA GLY A 246 51.46 -9.87 -50.92
C GLY A 246 52.06 -8.59 -51.43
#